data_AF-A0A7C2FKD2-F1
#
_entry.id   AF-A0A7C2FKD2-F1
#
_cell.length_a   1.000
_cell.length_b   1.000
_cell.length_c   1.000
_cell.angle_alpha   90.00
_cell.angle_beta   90.00
_cell.angle_gamma   90.00
#
_symmetry.space_group_name_H-M   'P 1'
#
loop_
_entity.id
_entity.type
_entity.pdbx_description
1 polymer ?
#
loop_
_entity_poly.entity_id
_entity_poly.type
_entity_poly.pdbx_seq_one_letter_code
_entity_poly.pdbx_strand_id
1 'polypeptide(L)'
;MRLLLGSLVFVICIIFACEVSLAAESYESTTLAKEHFAQHQFTEGKSVLINRLRTPGLTNAEKSAILGAMGDFYCEYAGDFRSGLSYYQRAQKSHLDNADFKKTRIEYILSCRKKYADIDKLVHEIRNKPNWLVNGPGTRAKIDTLKQFIVGSPDYYRVAELYYCLAIYNAGESKYLKALDYFNQAESLKPAIGYFIPLHGHFKIVHDRLIRRVVTISATSVFTFMFILSAALFYAAKPWHWLTLKNIGGFIILLVLLCGLFLAVGHLLATRYVNSESTQEMISVGEKYLYTSLNGPGFDIYAKFLMYIAAAFFLTYVFALGASALIRKKFVAVVLNSIAGTLIMASLVCIFYLRNCDMKTMDPPNVSPSAFLNTSNAVLLTIDGIEPYILTEPENFPNPGVSHNTNPPLEDWAREHCPFDDKDESVGK
;
A
#
# COMPACT_ATOMS: atom_id res chain seq x y z
N MET A 1 -36.15 60.77 23.98
CA MET A 1 -35.32 60.76 22.74
C MET A 1 -33.82 60.55 23.00
N ARG A 2 -33.13 61.29 23.88
CA ARG A 2 -31.67 61.12 24.09
C ARG A 2 -31.24 59.73 24.58
N LEU A 3 -32.03 59.08 25.44
CA LEU A 3 -31.78 57.71 25.91
C LEU A 3 -31.97 56.64 24.83
N LEU A 4 -32.91 56.84 23.89
CA LEU A 4 -33.15 55.94 22.75
C LEU A 4 -32.05 56.07 21.69
N LEU A 5 -31.52 57.29 21.48
CA LEU A 5 -30.42 57.51 20.55
C LEU A 5 -29.10 56.88 21.05
N GLY A 6 -28.82 56.96 22.36
CA GLY A 6 -27.63 56.36 22.95
C GLY A 6 -27.64 54.83 22.93
N SER A 7 -28.80 54.21 23.15
CA SER A 7 -28.95 52.75 23.07
C SER A 7 -28.90 52.24 21.63
N LEU A 8 -29.42 53.00 20.65
CA LEU A 8 -29.29 52.65 19.22
C LEU A 8 -27.82 52.69 18.74
N VAL A 9 -27.05 53.70 19.14
CA VAL A 9 -25.62 53.81 18.80
C VAL A 9 -24.81 52.69 19.46
N PHE A 10 -25.11 52.34 20.71
CA PHE A 10 -24.42 51.25 21.42
C PHE A 10 -24.67 49.87 20.77
N VAL A 11 -25.91 49.61 20.34
CA VAL A 11 -26.27 48.38 19.61
C VAL A 11 -25.60 48.33 18.23
N ILE A 12 -25.54 49.45 17.50
CA ILE A 12 -24.83 49.53 16.22
C ILE A 12 -23.32 49.28 16.41
N CYS A 13 -22.71 49.83 17.47
CA CYS A 13 -21.30 49.60 17.78
C CYS A 13 -21.01 48.15 18.17
N ILE A 14 -21.91 47.46 18.89
CA ILE A 14 -21.76 46.04 19.21
C ILE A 14 -21.91 45.18 17.96
N ILE A 15 -22.89 45.49 17.10
CA ILE A 15 -23.08 44.76 15.83
C ILE A 15 -21.84 44.93 14.93
N PHE A 16 -21.33 46.15 14.78
CA PHE A 16 -20.09 46.40 14.02
C PHE A 16 -18.86 45.74 14.67
N ALA A 17 -18.74 45.76 15.99
CA ALA A 17 -17.61 45.12 16.68
C ALA A 17 -17.66 43.58 16.57
N CYS A 18 -18.86 42.99 16.61
CA CYS A 18 -19.04 41.55 16.40
C CYS A 18 -18.76 41.15 14.94
N GLU A 19 -19.24 41.92 13.95
CA GLU A 19 -18.94 41.67 12.53
C GLU A 19 -17.45 41.80 12.21
N VAL A 20 -16.76 42.79 12.80
CA VAL A 20 -15.30 42.98 12.62
C VAL A 20 -14.48 41.91 13.35
N SER A 21 -14.91 41.46 14.53
CA SER A 21 -14.23 40.40 15.30
C SER A 21 -14.35 39.04 14.63
N LEU A 22 -15.50 38.71 14.04
CA LEU A 22 -15.71 37.45 13.32
C LEU A 22 -14.88 37.42 12.02
N ALA A 23 -14.89 38.51 11.25
CA ALA A 23 -14.10 38.63 10.03
C ALA A 23 -12.58 38.47 10.27
N ALA A 24 -12.08 38.94 11.42
CA ALA A 24 -10.68 38.76 11.80
C ALA A 24 -10.30 37.29 12.05
N GLU A 25 -11.16 36.50 12.70
CA GLU A 25 -10.92 35.07 12.97
C GLU A 25 -10.93 34.21 11.69
N SER A 26 -11.75 34.55 10.69
CA SER A 26 -11.74 33.82 9.41
C SER A 26 -10.46 34.05 8.61
N TYR A 27 -9.95 35.30 8.61
CA TYR A 27 -8.68 35.67 8.01
C TYR A 27 -7.53 34.93 8.70
N GLU A 28 -7.61 34.80 10.03
CA GLU A 28 -6.69 34.01 10.83
C GLU A 28 -6.73 32.51 10.46
N SER A 29 -7.92 31.90 10.32
CA SER A 29 -8.06 30.47 9.98
C SER A 29 -7.53 30.12 8.58
N THR A 30 -7.75 30.98 7.58
CA THR A 30 -7.24 30.75 6.22
C THR A 30 -5.74 30.98 6.11
N THR A 31 -5.18 31.87 6.94
CA THR A 31 -3.74 32.12 7.04
C THR A 31 -3.05 30.96 7.74
N LEU A 32 -3.58 30.52 8.89
CA LEU A 32 -3.11 29.36 9.64
C LEU A 32 -3.09 28.09 8.78
N ALA A 33 -4.17 27.84 8.01
CA ALA A 33 -4.21 26.69 7.10
C ALA A 33 -3.12 26.75 6.03
N LYS A 34 -2.84 27.93 5.46
CA LYS A 34 -1.75 28.12 4.48
C LYS A 34 -0.37 27.91 5.09
N GLU A 35 -0.19 28.32 6.35
CA GLU A 35 1.05 28.06 7.09
C GLU A 35 1.24 26.55 7.29
N HIS A 36 0.20 25.83 7.72
CA HIS A 36 0.23 24.37 7.81
C HIS A 36 0.54 23.72 6.46
N PHE A 37 -0.07 24.17 5.36
CA PHE A 37 0.24 23.66 4.02
C PHE A 37 1.68 23.93 3.60
N ALA A 38 2.23 25.10 3.92
CA ALA A 38 3.64 25.41 3.67
C ALA A 38 4.60 24.52 4.48
N GLN A 39 4.17 24.10 5.68
CA GLN A 39 4.89 23.18 6.56
C GLN A 39 4.65 21.69 6.23
N HIS A 40 3.95 21.37 5.14
CA HIS A 40 3.56 20.00 4.76
C HIS A 40 2.64 19.29 5.77
N GLN A 41 1.98 20.06 6.64
CA GLN A 41 0.97 19.59 7.60
C GLN A 41 -0.43 19.66 6.97
N PHE A 42 -0.65 18.82 5.96
CA PHE A 42 -1.85 18.90 5.12
C PHE A 42 -3.13 18.52 5.87
N THR A 43 -3.06 17.54 6.77
CA THR A 43 -4.22 17.11 7.58
C THR A 43 -4.67 18.22 8.51
N GLU A 44 -3.73 18.86 9.20
CA GLU A 44 -3.96 19.97 10.13
C GLU A 44 -4.51 21.20 9.39
N GLY A 45 -3.91 21.55 8.24
CA GLY A 45 -4.42 22.67 7.45
C GLY A 45 -5.84 22.44 6.92
N LYS A 46 -6.17 21.22 6.48
CA LYS A 46 -7.54 20.87 6.05
C LYS A 46 -8.51 20.89 7.22
N SER A 47 -8.14 20.32 8.37
CA SER A 47 -9.04 20.23 9.53
C SER A 47 -9.39 21.62 10.06
N VAL A 48 -8.44 22.57 10.06
CA VAL A 48 -8.71 23.99 10.38
C VAL A 48 -9.80 24.58 9.47
N LEU A 49 -9.70 24.38 8.15
CA LEU A 49 -10.68 24.89 7.19
C LEU A 49 -12.04 24.20 7.32
N ILE A 50 -12.07 22.88 7.51
CA ILE A 50 -13.30 22.10 7.69
C ILE A 50 -14.02 22.49 8.98
N ASN A 51 -13.29 22.58 10.10
CA ASN A 51 -13.84 22.95 11.39
C ASN A 51 -14.41 24.37 11.36
N ARG A 52 -13.72 25.31 10.69
CA ARG A 52 -14.25 26.65 10.53
C ARG A 52 -15.52 26.64 9.68
N LEU A 53 -15.56 25.91 8.56
CA LEU A 53 -16.77 25.79 7.73
C LEU A 53 -17.99 25.23 8.47
N ARG A 54 -17.78 24.43 9.52
CA ARG A 54 -18.83 23.86 10.38
C ARG A 54 -19.34 24.85 11.45
N THR A 55 -18.64 25.97 11.65
CA THR A 55 -19.00 26.95 12.68
C THR A 55 -20.26 27.74 12.27
N PRO A 56 -21.32 27.75 13.09
CA PRO A 56 -22.53 28.51 12.79
C PRO A 56 -22.26 30.02 12.81
N GLY A 57 -22.96 30.77 11.96
CA GLY A 57 -22.87 32.23 11.91
C GLY A 57 -21.79 32.82 11.01
N LEU A 58 -21.08 31.99 10.22
CA LEU A 58 -20.16 32.48 9.19
C LEU A 58 -20.85 33.39 8.18
N THR A 59 -20.24 34.53 7.91
CA THR A 59 -20.66 35.40 6.82
C THR A 59 -20.33 34.78 5.46
N ASN A 60 -21.05 35.24 4.44
CA ASN A 60 -20.89 34.81 3.05
C ASN A 60 -19.47 35.03 2.50
N ALA A 61 -18.82 36.13 2.88
CA ALA A 61 -17.46 36.47 2.48
C ALA A 61 -16.43 35.50 3.10
N GLU A 62 -16.57 35.17 4.39
CA GLU A 62 -15.68 34.25 5.09
C GLU A 62 -15.81 32.82 4.56
N LYS A 63 -17.06 32.38 4.35
CA LYS A 63 -17.34 31.10 3.73
C LYS A 63 -16.69 30.99 2.34
N SER A 64 -16.76 32.07 1.55
CA SER A 64 -16.09 32.13 0.26
C SER A 64 -14.56 32.07 0.37
N ALA A 65 -13.96 32.80 1.32
CA ALA A 65 -12.51 32.78 1.55
C ALA A 65 -12.02 31.37 1.93
N ILE A 66 -12.73 30.67 2.82
CA ILE A 66 -12.38 29.30 3.24
C ILE A 66 -12.54 28.31 2.07
N LEU A 67 -13.65 28.39 1.32
CA LEU A 67 -13.84 27.57 0.12
C LEU A 67 -12.78 27.87 -0.95
N GLY A 68 -12.35 29.13 -1.09
CA GLY A 68 -11.25 29.52 -1.95
C GLY A 68 -9.92 28.90 -1.52
N ALA A 69 -9.63 28.88 -0.21
CA ALA A 69 -8.44 28.23 0.34
C ALA A 69 -8.47 26.69 0.17
N MET A 70 -9.64 26.06 0.32
CA MET A 70 -9.83 24.64 -0.04
C MET A 70 -9.57 24.40 -1.52
N GLY A 71 -10.04 25.28 -2.41
CA GLY A 71 -9.77 25.20 -3.84
C GLY A 71 -8.27 25.32 -4.18
N ASP A 72 -7.58 26.24 -3.49
CA ASP A 72 -6.11 26.39 -3.60
C ASP A 72 -5.40 25.11 -3.13
N PHE A 73 -5.83 24.51 -2.02
CA PHE A 73 -5.30 23.25 -1.52
C PHE A 73 -5.37 22.14 -2.58
N TYR A 74 -6.57 21.89 -3.13
CA TYR A 74 -6.77 20.82 -4.11
C TYR A 74 -6.01 21.05 -5.41
N CYS A 75 -5.95 22.28 -5.92
CA CYS A 75 -5.22 22.59 -7.15
C CYS A 75 -3.70 22.60 -6.96
N GLU A 76 -3.21 23.28 -5.93
CA GLU A 76 -1.79 23.58 -5.78
C GLU A 76 -1.03 22.43 -5.10
N TYR A 77 -1.64 21.73 -4.15
CA TYR A 77 -0.97 20.67 -3.39
C TYR A 77 -1.44 19.26 -3.76
N ALA A 78 -2.75 19.03 -3.96
CA ALA A 78 -3.27 17.69 -4.27
C ALA A 78 -3.26 17.36 -5.78
N GLY A 79 -3.30 18.38 -6.64
CA GLY A 79 -3.41 18.20 -8.10
C GLY A 79 -4.80 17.78 -8.58
N ASP A 80 -5.83 17.86 -7.72
CA ASP A 80 -7.23 17.63 -8.08
C ASP A 80 -7.91 18.93 -8.50
N PHE A 81 -7.72 19.28 -9.77
CA PHE A 81 -8.32 20.47 -10.36
C PHE A 81 -9.84 20.38 -10.51
N ARG A 82 -10.42 19.18 -10.42
CA ARG A 82 -11.87 19.01 -10.49
C ARG A 82 -12.49 19.44 -9.16
N SER A 83 -12.01 18.89 -8.06
CA SER A 83 -12.46 19.31 -6.71
C SER A 83 -12.11 20.78 -6.47
N GLY A 84 -10.91 21.22 -6.87
CA GLY A 84 -10.53 22.63 -6.79
C GLY A 84 -11.50 23.57 -7.54
N LEU A 85 -11.91 23.20 -8.75
CA LEU A 85 -12.92 23.95 -9.53
C LEU A 85 -14.28 23.98 -8.81
N SER A 86 -14.73 22.85 -8.26
CA SER A 86 -15.97 22.75 -7.49
C SER A 86 -15.95 23.71 -6.29
N TYR A 87 -14.85 23.73 -5.53
CA TYR A 87 -14.65 24.66 -4.41
C TYR A 87 -14.63 26.12 -4.85
N TYR A 88 -13.94 26.48 -5.94
CA TYR A 88 -13.95 27.85 -6.46
C TYR A 88 -15.34 28.31 -6.90
N GLN A 89 -16.11 27.44 -7.58
CA GLN A 89 -17.48 27.77 -7.98
C GLN A 89 -18.41 27.95 -6.78
N ARG A 90 -18.26 27.12 -5.74
CA ARG A 90 -18.99 27.28 -4.46
C ARG A 90 -18.59 28.56 -3.73
N ALA A 91 -17.31 28.92 -3.77
CA ALA A 91 -16.80 30.16 -3.20
C ALA A 91 -17.41 31.38 -3.91
N GLN A 92 -17.44 31.39 -5.24
CA GLN A 92 -18.02 32.46 -6.04
C GLN A 92 -19.53 32.62 -5.78
N LYS A 93 -20.28 31.50 -5.71
CA LYS A 93 -21.71 31.52 -5.35
C LYS A 93 -21.97 32.07 -3.94
N SER A 94 -21.02 31.89 -3.02
CA SER A 94 -21.13 32.39 -1.64
C SER A 94 -20.76 33.87 -1.55
N HIS A 95 -20.00 34.44 -2.49
CA HIS A 95 -19.53 35.83 -2.46
C HIS A 95 -20.30 36.71 -3.44
N LEU A 96 -21.58 36.96 -3.16
CA LEU A 96 -22.50 37.68 -4.05
C LEU A 96 -21.97 39.06 -4.51
N ASP A 97 -21.17 39.73 -3.69
CA ASP A 97 -20.65 41.08 -3.96
C ASP A 97 -19.33 41.11 -4.75
N ASN A 98 -18.72 39.95 -5.06
CA ASN A 98 -17.47 39.88 -5.84
C ASN A 98 -17.55 38.76 -6.89
N ALA A 99 -18.20 39.07 -8.01
CA ALA A 99 -18.33 38.16 -9.15
C ALA A 99 -16.99 37.74 -9.76
N ASP A 100 -15.90 38.47 -9.50
CA ASP A 100 -14.56 38.18 -10.04
C ASP A 100 -13.71 37.31 -9.09
N PHE A 101 -14.23 36.93 -7.91
CA PHE A 101 -13.50 36.08 -6.97
C PHE A 101 -13.07 34.75 -7.61
N LYS A 102 -11.75 34.53 -7.70
CA LYS A 102 -11.10 33.35 -8.33
C LYS A 102 -11.49 33.10 -9.80
N LYS A 103 -12.13 34.05 -10.48
CA LYS A 103 -12.60 33.93 -11.88
C LYS A 103 -11.51 33.51 -12.85
N THR A 104 -10.34 34.15 -12.80
CA THR A 104 -9.19 33.81 -13.67
C THR A 104 -8.73 32.36 -13.48
N ARG A 105 -8.76 31.83 -12.24
CA ARG A 105 -8.40 30.43 -11.97
C ARG A 105 -9.45 29.45 -12.48
N ILE A 106 -10.73 29.78 -12.33
CA ILE A 106 -11.85 29.02 -12.91
C ILE A 106 -11.72 28.95 -14.44
N GLU A 107 -11.55 30.10 -15.10
CA GLU A 107 -11.40 30.21 -16.55
C GLU A 107 -10.16 29.45 -17.05
N TYR A 108 -9.04 29.56 -16.34
CA TYR A 108 -7.83 28.79 -16.62
C TYR A 108 -8.11 27.28 -16.59
N ILE A 109 -8.67 26.75 -15.50
CA ILE A 109 -8.95 25.31 -15.37
C ILE A 109 -9.90 24.84 -16.47
N LEU A 110 -10.96 25.59 -16.76
CA LEU A 110 -11.91 25.26 -17.83
C LEU A 110 -11.24 25.25 -19.21
N SER A 111 -10.35 26.22 -19.47
CA SER A 111 -9.60 26.29 -20.73
C SER A 111 -8.64 25.10 -20.89
N CYS A 112 -7.94 24.70 -19.82
CA CYS A 112 -7.06 23.54 -19.80
C CYS A 112 -7.84 22.24 -20.02
N ARG A 113 -8.96 22.05 -19.33
CA ARG A 113 -9.84 20.87 -19.51
C ARG A 113 -10.35 20.76 -20.95
N LYS A 114 -10.63 21.88 -21.60
CA LYS A 114 -11.03 21.90 -23.01
C LYS A 114 -9.85 21.58 -23.93
N LYS A 115 -8.68 22.18 -23.69
CA LYS A 115 -7.45 22.00 -24.49
C LYS A 115 -6.94 20.56 -24.44
N TYR A 116 -7.03 19.90 -23.28
CA TYR A 116 -6.43 18.59 -23.03
C TYR A 116 -7.44 17.46 -22.79
N ALA A 117 -8.68 17.61 -23.27
CA ALA A 117 -9.77 16.67 -23.01
C ALA A 117 -9.44 15.21 -23.36
N ASP A 118 -8.73 14.98 -24.48
CA ASP A 118 -8.35 13.63 -24.92
C ASP A 118 -7.33 12.98 -23.98
N ILE A 119 -6.36 13.76 -23.50
CA ILE A 119 -5.36 13.29 -22.53
C ILE A 119 -6.01 13.06 -21.17
N ASP A 120 -6.86 13.97 -20.71
CA ASP A 120 -7.62 13.81 -19.47
C ASP A 120 -8.45 12.51 -19.48
N LYS A 121 -9.06 12.17 -20.62
CA LYS A 121 -9.81 10.93 -20.80
C LYS A 121 -8.90 9.70 -20.76
N LEU A 122 -7.73 9.77 -21.39
CA LEU A 122 -6.75 8.68 -21.40
C LEU A 122 -6.21 8.39 -19.99
N VAL A 123 -5.88 9.45 -19.24
CA VAL A 123 -5.42 9.38 -17.85
C VAL A 123 -6.48 8.72 -16.97
N HIS A 124 -7.73 9.18 -17.09
CA HIS A 124 -8.84 8.60 -16.34
C HIS A 124 -9.06 7.12 -16.65
N GLU A 125 -8.92 6.71 -17.92
CA GLU A 125 -9.02 5.31 -18.31
C GLU A 125 -7.94 4.44 -17.66
N ILE A 126 -6.68 4.91 -17.65
CA ILE A 126 -5.54 4.20 -17.05
C ILE A 126 -5.70 4.12 -15.53
N ARG A 127 -6.13 5.21 -14.90
CA ARG A 127 -6.33 5.30 -13.45
C ARG A 127 -7.43 4.36 -12.95
N ASN A 128 -8.56 4.32 -13.63
CA ASN A 128 -9.74 3.56 -13.19
C ASN A 128 -9.73 2.08 -13.59
N LYS A 129 -8.79 1.68 -14.45
CA LYS A 129 -8.50 0.27 -14.74
C LYS A 129 -7.09 -0.07 -14.27
N PRO A 130 -6.80 0.01 -12.95
CA PRO A 130 -5.46 -0.25 -12.46
C PRO A 130 -5.04 -1.73 -12.63
N ASN A 131 -5.94 -2.63 -13.08
CA ASN A 131 -5.76 -4.08 -13.18
C ASN A 131 -4.60 -4.51 -14.09
N TRP A 132 -3.36 -4.39 -13.60
CA TRP A 132 -2.24 -5.35 -13.53
C TRP A 132 -1.86 -6.13 -14.80
N LEU A 133 -2.49 -5.86 -15.93
CA LEU A 133 -2.28 -6.46 -17.24
C LEU A 133 -1.66 -5.39 -18.13
N VAL A 134 -0.34 -5.30 -18.00
CA VAL A 134 0.58 -4.88 -19.06
C VAL A 134 0.20 -5.43 -20.45
N ASN A 135 -0.52 -6.56 -20.47
CA ASN A 135 -0.87 -7.32 -21.66
C ASN A 135 -2.23 -6.96 -22.29
N GLY A 136 -2.90 -5.91 -21.82
CA GLY A 136 -4.07 -5.38 -22.54
C GLY A 136 -3.67 -4.89 -23.94
N PRO A 137 -4.43 -5.23 -25.00
CA PRO A 137 -4.12 -4.75 -26.35
C PRO A 137 -4.13 -3.20 -26.37
N GLY A 138 -3.01 -2.61 -26.80
CA GLY A 138 -2.85 -1.16 -26.92
C GLY A 138 -2.38 -0.41 -25.66
N THR A 139 -2.21 -1.06 -24.51
CA THR A 139 -1.74 -0.41 -23.27
C THR A 139 -0.37 0.25 -23.44
N ARG A 140 0.57 -0.43 -24.11
CA ARG A 140 1.90 0.11 -24.37
C ARG A 140 1.86 1.37 -25.25
N ALA A 141 1.05 1.36 -26.30
CA ALA A 141 0.88 2.51 -27.19
C ALA A 141 0.30 3.72 -26.43
N LYS A 142 -0.73 3.49 -25.59
CA LYS A 142 -1.30 4.52 -24.70
C LYS A 142 -0.26 5.15 -23.79
N ILE A 143 0.61 4.33 -23.19
CA ILE A 143 1.66 4.81 -22.29
C ILE A 143 2.77 5.54 -23.05
N ASP A 144 3.14 5.08 -24.24
CA ASP A 144 4.13 5.77 -25.06
C ASP A 144 3.59 7.14 -25.54
N THR A 145 2.29 7.25 -25.84
CA THR A 145 1.61 8.54 -26.05
C THR A 145 1.74 9.44 -24.82
N LEU A 146 1.50 8.93 -23.61
CA LEU A 146 1.66 9.74 -22.38
C LEU A 146 3.10 10.22 -22.19
N LYS A 147 4.11 9.37 -22.43
CA LYS A 147 5.52 9.78 -22.32
C LYS A 147 5.87 10.89 -23.31
N GLN A 148 5.44 10.74 -24.56
CA GLN A 148 5.67 11.77 -25.59
C GLN A 148 4.96 13.06 -25.23
N PHE A 149 3.74 12.97 -24.69
CA PHE A 149 2.96 14.13 -24.26
C PHE A 149 3.63 14.89 -23.10
N ILE A 150 4.16 14.21 -22.08
CA ILE A 150 4.89 14.86 -20.98
C ILE A 150 6.07 15.70 -21.51
N VAL A 151 6.82 15.16 -22.47
CA VAL A 151 7.95 15.89 -23.08
C VAL A 151 7.48 17.05 -23.95
N GLY A 152 6.40 16.87 -24.71
CA GLY A 152 5.87 17.87 -25.64
C GLY A 152 4.94 18.93 -25.03
N SER A 153 4.51 18.76 -23.78
CA SER A 153 3.54 19.65 -23.11
C SER A 153 3.85 19.81 -21.63
N PRO A 154 4.98 20.46 -21.28
CA PRO A 154 5.35 20.72 -19.88
C PRO A 154 4.36 21.65 -19.17
N ASP A 155 3.50 22.37 -19.90
CA ASP A 155 2.44 23.25 -19.40
C ASP A 155 1.17 22.49 -18.98
N TYR A 156 1.14 21.16 -19.11
CA TYR A 156 -0.02 20.37 -18.74
C TYR A 156 -0.28 20.46 -17.22
N TYR A 157 -1.49 20.88 -16.87
CA TYR A 157 -1.85 21.18 -15.48
C TYR A 157 -1.88 19.94 -14.56
N ARG A 158 -2.07 18.72 -15.09
CA ARG A 158 -2.12 17.45 -14.31
C ARG A 158 -0.89 16.55 -14.51
N VAL A 159 0.30 17.13 -14.69
CA VAL A 159 1.54 16.36 -14.91
C VAL A 159 1.81 15.32 -13.80
N ALA A 160 1.54 15.65 -12.53
CA ALA A 160 1.74 14.72 -11.42
C ALA A 160 0.94 13.41 -11.58
N GLU A 161 -0.29 13.49 -12.10
CA GLU A 161 -1.11 12.31 -12.38
C GLU A 161 -0.60 11.49 -13.57
N LEU A 162 0.04 12.13 -14.56
CA LEU A 162 0.73 11.40 -15.64
C LEU A 162 1.86 10.56 -15.08
N TYR A 163 2.68 11.12 -14.18
CA TYR A 163 3.74 10.38 -13.51
C TYR A 163 3.19 9.22 -12.67
N TYR A 164 2.08 9.44 -11.96
CA TYR A 164 1.38 8.36 -11.25
C TYR A 164 0.93 7.24 -12.22
N CYS A 165 0.33 7.57 -13.38
CA CYS A 165 -0.03 6.56 -14.39
C CYS A 165 1.20 5.82 -14.94
N LEU A 166 2.32 6.51 -15.17
CA LEU A 166 3.58 5.89 -15.57
C LEU A 166 4.13 4.96 -14.47
N ALA A 167 3.99 5.34 -13.19
CA ALA A 167 4.41 4.53 -12.05
C ALA A 167 3.64 3.21 -12.01
N ILE A 168 2.30 3.25 -12.11
CA ILE A 168 1.45 2.05 -12.15
C ILE A 168 1.85 1.15 -13.33
N TYR A 169 2.04 1.72 -14.52
CA TYR A 169 2.42 0.92 -15.69
C TYR A 169 3.79 0.24 -15.50
N ASN A 170 4.80 0.96 -15.01
CA ASN A 170 6.12 0.37 -14.75
C ASN A 170 6.08 -0.67 -13.63
N ALA A 171 5.21 -0.49 -12.63
CA ALA A 171 4.98 -1.48 -11.60
C ALA A 171 4.38 -2.77 -12.18
N GLY A 172 3.41 -2.66 -13.09
CA GLY A 172 2.87 -3.79 -13.85
C GLY A 172 3.93 -4.52 -14.69
N GLU A 173 4.85 -3.77 -15.29
CA GLU A 173 6.00 -4.30 -16.06
C GLU A 173 7.10 -4.92 -15.19
N SER A 174 6.88 -5.00 -13.87
CA SER A 174 7.90 -5.41 -12.89
C SER A 174 9.16 -4.53 -12.90
N LYS A 175 9.08 -3.30 -13.43
CA LYS A 175 10.14 -2.29 -13.43
C LYS A 175 10.04 -1.43 -12.16
N TYR A 176 10.15 -2.07 -11.00
CA TYR A 176 9.80 -1.46 -9.71
C TYR A 176 10.62 -0.21 -9.37
N LEU A 177 11.94 -0.19 -9.63
CA LEU A 177 12.77 1.01 -9.39
C LEU A 177 12.24 2.23 -10.16
N LYS A 178 11.98 2.07 -11.47
CA LYS A 178 11.40 3.15 -12.29
C LYS A 178 10.02 3.56 -11.82
N ALA A 179 9.21 2.63 -11.32
CA ALA A 179 7.91 2.95 -10.77
C ALA A 179 8.02 3.81 -9.51
N LEU A 180 8.94 3.48 -8.60
CA LEU A 180 9.22 4.29 -7.41
C LEU A 180 9.73 5.69 -7.76
N ASP A 181 10.62 5.80 -8.75
CA ASP A 181 11.09 7.10 -9.25
C ASP A 181 9.93 7.97 -9.74
N TYR A 182 8.97 7.39 -10.46
CA TYR A 182 7.79 8.12 -10.94
C TYR A 182 6.79 8.47 -9.84
N PHE A 183 6.61 7.62 -8.82
CA PHE A 183 5.82 8.01 -7.65
C PHE A 183 6.44 9.19 -6.90
N ASN A 184 7.76 9.16 -6.67
CA ASN A 184 8.49 10.28 -6.07
C ASN A 184 8.36 11.56 -6.90
N GLN A 185 8.40 11.44 -8.24
CA GLN A 185 8.18 12.60 -9.13
C GLN A 185 6.77 13.16 -8.99
N ALA A 186 5.74 12.30 -8.94
CA ALA A 186 4.37 12.73 -8.74
C ALA A 186 4.17 13.45 -7.39
N GLU A 187 4.72 12.90 -6.32
CA GLU A 187 4.66 13.50 -4.97
C GLU A 187 5.45 14.82 -4.90
N SER A 188 6.62 14.92 -5.54
CA SER A 188 7.41 16.16 -5.55
C SER A 188 6.70 17.31 -6.28
N LEU A 189 5.89 17.00 -7.30
CA LEU A 189 5.08 17.99 -8.01
C LEU A 189 3.82 18.38 -7.23
N LYS A 190 3.23 17.43 -6.50
CA LYS A 190 1.99 17.58 -5.74
C LYS A 190 2.12 16.82 -4.41
N PRO A 191 2.64 17.46 -3.35
CA PRO A 191 2.94 16.79 -2.09
C PRO A 191 1.72 16.21 -1.38
N ALA A 192 0.52 16.72 -1.67
CA ALA A 192 -0.73 16.25 -1.08
C ALA A 192 -1.54 15.38 -2.08
N ILE A 193 -0.90 14.82 -3.12
CA ILE A 193 -1.59 14.00 -4.13
C ILE A 193 -2.27 12.75 -3.55
N GLY A 194 -1.81 12.28 -2.38
CA GLY A 194 -2.43 11.20 -1.59
C GLY A 194 -3.92 11.42 -1.28
N TYR A 195 -4.37 12.68 -1.14
CA TYR A 195 -5.79 13.00 -0.89
C TYR A 195 -6.69 12.88 -2.11
N PHE A 196 -6.10 12.71 -3.30
CA PHE A 196 -6.82 12.58 -4.57
C PHE A 196 -6.64 11.17 -5.16
N ILE A 197 -5.44 10.61 -5.01
CA ILE A 197 -5.02 9.35 -5.62
C ILE A 197 -4.28 8.54 -4.54
N PRO A 198 -4.48 7.21 -4.44
CA PRO A 198 -3.82 6.36 -3.44
C PRO A 198 -2.33 6.12 -3.78
N LEU A 199 -1.53 7.19 -3.79
CA LEU A 199 -0.11 7.15 -4.14
C LEU A 199 0.68 6.34 -3.12
N HIS A 200 0.53 6.63 -1.82
CA HIS A 200 1.30 5.99 -0.75
C HIS A 200 1.03 4.49 -0.63
N GLY A 201 -0.23 4.06 -0.78
CA GLY A 201 -0.59 2.64 -0.84
C GLY A 201 0.09 1.90 -1.98
N HIS A 202 0.01 2.44 -3.21
CA HIS A 202 0.67 1.83 -4.36
C HIS A 202 2.21 1.90 -4.27
N PHE A 203 2.76 2.98 -3.72
CA PHE A 203 4.20 3.10 -3.47
C PHE A 203 4.69 1.97 -2.55
N LYS A 204 4.02 1.77 -1.41
CA LYS A 204 4.33 0.70 -0.44
C LYS A 204 4.26 -0.67 -1.09
N ILE A 205 3.20 -0.97 -1.83
CA ILE A 205 3.05 -2.26 -2.55
C ILE A 205 4.21 -2.48 -3.53
N VAL A 206 4.61 -1.45 -4.30
CA VAL A 206 5.68 -1.56 -5.28
C VAL A 206 7.05 -1.70 -4.62
N HIS A 207 7.28 -0.97 -3.53
CA HIS A 207 8.49 -1.07 -2.71
C HIS A 207 8.64 -2.49 -2.12
N ASP A 208 7.56 -3.04 -1.56
CA ASP A 208 7.56 -4.40 -1.01
C ASP A 208 7.83 -5.46 -2.09
N ARG A 209 7.26 -5.29 -3.29
CA ARG A 209 7.55 -6.13 -4.47
C ARG A 209 9.01 -6.03 -4.91
N LEU A 210 9.62 -4.83 -4.85
CA LEU A 210 11.04 -4.64 -5.14
C LEU A 210 11.91 -5.39 -4.13
N ILE A 211 11.66 -5.20 -2.83
CA ILE A 211 12.38 -5.91 -1.76
C ILE A 211 12.25 -7.42 -1.98
N ARG A 212 11.04 -7.93 -2.18
CA ARG A 212 10.80 -9.36 -2.46
C ARG A 212 11.60 -9.85 -3.65
N ARG A 213 11.66 -9.08 -4.75
CA ARG A 213 12.45 -9.45 -5.93
C ARG A 213 13.94 -9.50 -5.60
N VAL A 214 14.47 -8.50 -4.90
CA VAL A 214 15.89 -8.44 -4.49
C VAL A 214 16.24 -9.60 -3.56
N VAL A 215 15.41 -9.86 -2.55
CA VAL A 215 15.62 -10.97 -1.60
C VAL A 215 15.50 -12.31 -2.31
N THR A 216 14.51 -12.49 -3.21
CA THR A 216 14.36 -13.72 -3.99
C THR A 216 15.59 -13.97 -4.87
N ILE A 217 16.06 -12.95 -5.60
CA ILE A 217 17.27 -13.06 -6.42
C ILE A 217 18.46 -13.41 -5.53
N SER A 218 18.67 -12.69 -4.43
CA SER A 218 19.80 -12.91 -3.51
C SER A 218 19.79 -14.31 -2.91
N ALA A 219 18.65 -14.77 -2.36
CA ALA A 219 18.50 -16.09 -1.79
C ALA A 219 18.69 -17.20 -2.84
N THR A 220 18.14 -17.02 -4.05
CA THR A 220 18.33 -17.97 -5.14
C THR A 220 19.80 -18.00 -5.59
N SER A 221 20.47 -16.85 -5.70
CA SER A 221 21.89 -16.77 -6.07
C SER A 221 22.80 -17.45 -5.04
N VAL A 222 22.56 -17.21 -3.74
CA VAL A 222 23.30 -17.89 -2.66
C VAL A 222 23.06 -19.39 -2.73
N PHE A 223 21.81 -19.83 -2.89
CA PHE A 223 21.49 -21.25 -3.04
C PHE A 223 22.17 -21.87 -4.27
N THR A 224 22.08 -21.24 -5.44
CA THR A 224 22.71 -21.74 -6.68
C THR A 224 24.23 -21.82 -6.55
N PHE A 225 24.87 -20.80 -5.95
CA PHE A 225 26.30 -20.83 -5.67
C PHE A 225 26.67 -22.01 -4.76
N MET A 226 25.94 -22.18 -3.64
CA MET A 226 26.16 -23.29 -2.71
C MET A 226 25.89 -24.64 -3.36
N PHE A 227 24.90 -24.74 -4.25
CA PHE A 227 24.60 -25.95 -5.00
C PHE A 227 25.76 -26.35 -5.92
N ILE A 228 26.26 -25.40 -6.73
CA ILE A 228 27.40 -25.62 -7.62
C ILE A 228 28.66 -25.97 -6.82
N LEU A 229 28.92 -25.27 -5.72
CA LEU A 229 30.07 -25.53 -4.85
C LEU A 229 29.98 -26.92 -4.22
N SER A 230 28.81 -27.31 -3.72
CA SER A 230 28.57 -28.64 -3.14
C SER A 230 28.79 -29.74 -4.18
N ALA A 231 28.27 -29.55 -5.39
CA ALA A 231 28.48 -30.49 -6.49
C ALA A 231 29.96 -30.59 -6.87
N ALA A 232 30.67 -29.47 -7.01
CA ALA A 232 32.09 -29.45 -7.33
C ALA A 232 32.94 -30.15 -6.27
N LEU A 233 32.71 -29.87 -4.99
CA LEU A 233 33.40 -30.53 -3.88
C LEU A 233 33.09 -32.03 -3.83
N PHE A 234 31.84 -32.41 -4.06
CA PHE A 234 31.44 -33.81 -4.12
C PHE A 234 32.16 -34.54 -5.26
N TYR A 235 32.19 -34.00 -6.47
CA TYR A 235 32.92 -34.62 -7.59
C TYR A 235 34.44 -34.67 -7.33
N ALA A 236 35.04 -33.62 -6.77
CA ALA A 236 36.46 -33.58 -6.47
C ALA A 236 36.88 -34.58 -5.39
N ALA A 237 36.03 -34.81 -4.38
CA ALA A 237 36.28 -35.76 -3.30
C ALA A 237 36.15 -37.24 -3.71
N LYS A 238 35.62 -37.50 -4.92
CA LYS A 238 35.35 -38.85 -5.47
C LYS A 238 34.74 -39.83 -4.44
N PRO A 239 33.61 -39.46 -3.80
CA PRO A 239 33.02 -40.17 -2.67
C PRO A 239 32.68 -41.63 -2.95
N TRP A 240 32.41 -42.00 -4.19
CA TRP A 240 32.14 -43.37 -4.61
C TRP A 240 33.25 -44.38 -4.27
N HIS A 241 34.48 -43.95 -3.95
CA HIS A 241 35.55 -44.86 -3.53
C HIS A 241 35.51 -45.22 -2.04
N TRP A 242 34.79 -44.47 -1.21
CA TRP A 242 34.82 -44.61 0.25
C TRP A 242 33.45 -44.46 0.94
N LEU A 243 32.41 -44.09 0.19
CA LEU A 243 31.04 -44.02 0.67
C LEU A 243 30.51 -45.45 0.89
N THR A 244 30.24 -45.81 2.14
CA THR A 244 29.66 -47.12 2.48
C THR A 244 28.15 -46.99 2.72
N LEU A 245 27.42 -48.11 2.62
CA LEU A 245 26.00 -48.19 2.96
C LEU A 245 25.69 -47.70 4.38
N LYS A 246 26.65 -47.81 5.32
CA LYS A 246 26.51 -47.28 6.68
C LYS A 246 26.35 -45.76 6.70
N ASN A 247 27.08 -45.04 5.84
CA ASN A 247 27.00 -43.57 5.77
C ASN A 247 25.67 -43.10 5.17
N ILE A 248 25.16 -43.83 4.17
CA ILE A 248 23.86 -43.58 3.54
C ILE A 248 22.73 -43.89 4.53
N GLY A 249 22.81 -45.01 5.24
CA GLY A 249 21.84 -45.39 6.27
C GLY A 249 21.77 -44.36 7.39
N GLY A 250 22.92 -43.88 7.87
CA GLY A 250 22.98 -42.81 8.87
C GLY A 250 22.31 -41.50 8.40
N PHE A 251 22.51 -41.12 7.14
CA PHE A 251 21.83 -39.95 6.55
C PHE A 251 20.30 -40.14 6.50
N ILE A 252 19.83 -41.30 6.03
CA ILE A 252 18.39 -41.59 5.95
C ILE A 252 17.75 -41.55 7.34
N ILE A 253 18.40 -42.16 8.34
CA ILE A 253 17.91 -42.13 9.74
C ILE A 253 17.80 -40.69 10.24
N LEU A 254 18.83 -39.87 10.01
CA LEU A 254 18.81 -38.49 10.48
C LEU A 254 17.75 -37.64 9.76
N LEU A 255 17.54 -37.88 8.46
CA LEU A 255 16.49 -37.23 7.68
C LEU A 255 15.09 -37.61 8.19
N VAL A 256 14.84 -38.89 8.45
CA VAL A 256 13.56 -39.37 9.02
C VAL A 256 13.34 -38.79 10.41
N LEU A 257 14.37 -38.75 11.26
CA LEU A 257 14.30 -38.17 12.59
C LEU A 257 14.02 -36.66 12.53
N LEU A 258 14.66 -35.94 11.62
CA LEU A 258 14.43 -34.51 11.39
C LEU A 258 12.99 -34.25 10.96
N CYS A 259 12.50 -34.95 9.94
CA CYS A 259 11.12 -34.82 9.47
C CYS A 259 10.10 -35.20 10.56
N GLY A 260 10.36 -36.27 11.31
CA GLY A 260 9.53 -36.70 12.44
C GLY A 260 9.47 -35.66 13.56
N LEU A 261 10.61 -35.04 13.89
CA LEU A 261 10.69 -33.96 14.88
C LEU A 261 9.91 -32.72 14.41
N PHE A 262 10.05 -32.32 13.14
CA PHE A 262 9.27 -31.20 12.59
C PHE A 262 7.77 -31.48 12.62
N LEU A 263 7.34 -32.70 12.27
CA LEU A 263 5.94 -33.13 12.36
C LEU A 263 5.42 -33.07 13.80
N ALA A 264 6.19 -33.58 14.76
CA ALA A 264 5.84 -33.55 16.18
C ALA A 264 5.72 -32.11 16.71
N VAL A 265 6.68 -31.24 16.39
CA VAL A 265 6.64 -29.82 16.75
C VAL A 265 5.46 -29.11 16.09
N GLY A 266 5.20 -29.38 14.81
CA GLY A 266 4.05 -28.84 14.08
C GLY A 266 2.73 -29.25 14.73
N HIS A 267 2.59 -30.52 15.11
CA HIS A 267 1.42 -31.00 15.83
C HIS A 267 1.27 -30.32 17.21
N LEU A 268 2.35 -30.20 17.98
CA LEU A 268 2.32 -29.53 19.29
C LEU A 268 1.89 -28.06 19.16
N LEU A 269 2.44 -27.34 18.17
CA LEU A 269 2.05 -25.95 17.91
C LEU A 269 0.59 -25.84 17.49
N ALA A 270 0.11 -26.71 16.60
CA ALA A 270 -1.29 -26.71 16.17
C ALA A 270 -2.25 -26.95 17.36
N THR A 271 -1.95 -27.94 18.22
CA THR A 271 -2.77 -28.20 19.41
C THR A 271 -2.81 -27.05 20.40
N ARG A 272 -1.75 -26.24 20.46
CA ARG A 272 -1.64 -25.11 21.41
C ARG A 272 -2.32 -23.84 20.92
N TYR A 273 -2.30 -23.57 19.61
CA TYR A 273 -2.72 -22.28 19.05
C TYR A 273 -4.10 -22.30 18.36
N VAL A 274 -4.60 -23.46 17.93
CA VAL A 274 -5.89 -23.55 17.20
C VAL A 274 -7.03 -24.15 18.00
N ASN A 275 -6.74 -24.88 19.08
CA ASN A 275 -7.79 -25.41 19.97
C ASN A 275 -8.16 -24.45 21.11
N SER A 276 -7.66 -23.21 21.13
CA SER A 276 -8.21 -22.18 22.03
C SER A 276 -9.50 -21.62 21.45
N GLU A 277 -10.55 -21.53 22.28
CA GLU A 277 -11.87 -20.99 21.90
C GLU A 277 -11.77 -19.62 21.20
N SER A 278 -10.81 -18.79 21.59
CA SER A 278 -10.54 -17.48 20.98
C SER A 278 -10.16 -17.51 19.49
N THR A 279 -9.62 -18.62 18.99
CA THR A 279 -9.14 -18.75 17.59
C THR A 279 -10.24 -19.27 16.67
N GLN A 280 -11.27 -19.93 17.20
CA GLN A 280 -12.43 -20.39 16.43
C GLN A 280 -13.40 -19.26 16.08
N GLU A 281 -13.42 -18.17 16.87
CA GLU A 281 -14.27 -17.00 16.61
C GLU A 281 -13.67 -16.02 15.57
N MET A 282 -12.37 -16.11 15.28
CA MET A 282 -11.67 -15.24 14.30
C MET A 282 -11.72 -15.74 12.85
N ILE A 283 -12.42 -16.85 12.58
CA ILE A 283 -12.46 -17.48 11.26
C ILE A 283 -13.21 -16.57 10.28
N SER A 284 -12.46 -15.77 9.52
CA SER A 284 -13.00 -14.89 8.48
C SER A 284 -12.49 -15.29 7.08
N VAL A 285 -13.28 -14.94 6.07
CA VAL A 285 -13.07 -15.35 4.67
C VAL A 285 -11.81 -14.66 4.12
N GLY A 286 -10.75 -15.45 3.87
CA GLY A 286 -9.50 -14.95 3.28
C GLY A 286 -8.22 -15.47 3.94
N GLU A 287 -8.34 -16.14 5.09
CA GLU A 287 -7.20 -16.70 5.82
C GLU A 287 -6.67 -17.99 5.19
N LYS A 288 -5.34 -18.09 4.97
CA LYS A 288 -4.69 -19.37 4.67
C LYS A 288 -4.13 -19.96 5.94
N TYR A 289 -4.70 -21.08 6.32
CA TYR A 289 -4.29 -21.87 7.47
C TYR A 289 -3.18 -22.85 7.08
N LEU A 290 -2.14 -22.96 7.89
CA LEU A 290 -1.16 -24.06 7.82
C LEU A 290 -1.72 -25.23 8.61
N TYR A 291 -2.36 -26.21 7.96
CA TYR A 291 -2.85 -27.37 8.69
C TYR A 291 -1.77 -28.44 8.77
N THR A 292 -1.56 -28.97 9.98
CA THR A 292 -0.53 -29.96 10.30
C THR A 292 -1.08 -31.39 10.34
N SER A 293 -2.39 -31.57 10.17
CA SER A 293 -2.98 -32.90 9.99
C SER A 293 -2.59 -33.51 8.65
N LEU A 294 -2.12 -34.75 8.67
CA LEU A 294 -1.93 -35.57 7.46
C LEU A 294 -3.26 -35.58 6.68
N ASN A 295 -3.23 -35.06 5.45
CA ASN A 295 -4.39 -34.90 4.55
C ASN A 295 -5.43 -33.82 4.93
N GLY A 296 -5.11 -32.88 5.83
CA GLY A 296 -5.94 -31.70 6.05
C GLY A 296 -5.91 -30.73 4.85
N PRO A 297 -6.91 -29.82 4.73
CA PRO A 297 -6.76 -28.64 3.86
C PRO A 297 -5.42 -27.97 4.18
N GLY A 298 -4.67 -27.36 3.25
CA GLY A 298 -3.38 -26.70 3.56
C GLY A 298 -2.17 -27.56 4.02
N PHE A 299 -2.30 -28.88 4.20
CA PHE A 299 -1.15 -29.80 4.41
C PHE A 299 -0.15 -29.71 3.25
N ASP A 300 -0.60 -29.37 2.04
CA ASP A 300 0.26 -29.17 0.86
C ASP A 300 1.36 -28.12 1.10
N ILE A 301 1.07 -27.04 1.84
CA ILE A 301 2.07 -26.01 2.16
C ILE A 301 3.10 -26.58 3.15
N TYR A 302 2.65 -27.35 4.13
CA TYR A 302 3.51 -27.98 5.12
C TYR A 302 4.38 -29.11 4.50
N ALA A 303 3.81 -29.92 3.61
CA ALA A 303 4.53 -30.91 2.83
C ALA A 303 5.60 -30.25 1.94
N LYS A 304 5.28 -29.12 1.29
CA LYS A 304 6.26 -28.30 0.58
C LYS A 304 7.37 -27.82 1.50
N PHE A 305 7.05 -27.33 2.70
CA PHE A 305 8.06 -26.93 3.67
C PHE A 305 9.02 -28.08 4.02
N LEU A 306 8.48 -29.26 4.32
CA LEU A 306 9.28 -30.46 4.60
C LEU A 306 10.16 -30.85 3.41
N MET A 307 9.67 -30.73 2.17
CA MET A 307 10.49 -30.98 0.97
C MET A 307 11.66 -29.99 0.85
N TYR A 308 11.45 -28.70 1.15
CA TYR A 308 12.54 -27.71 1.14
C TYR A 308 13.58 -28.00 2.22
N ILE A 309 13.14 -28.40 3.43
CA ILE A 309 14.05 -28.83 4.51
C ILE A 309 14.83 -30.08 4.11
N ALA A 310 14.16 -31.09 3.54
CA ALA A 310 14.81 -32.31 3.10
C ALA A 310 15.86 -32.04 2.01
N ALA A 311 15.55 -31.16 1.06
CA ALA A 311 16.48 -30.72 0.03
C ALA A 311 17.68 -29.95 0.62
N ALA A 312 17.44 -29.05 1.59
CA ALA A 312 18.51 -28.35 2.30
C ALA A 312 19.44 -29.32 3.03
N PHE A 313 18.85 -30.30 3.71
CA PHE A 313 19.56 -31.30 4.49
C PHE A 313 20.41 -32.21 3.57
N PHE A 314 19.85 -32.67 2.45
CA PHE A 314 20.57 -33.43 1.44
C PHE A 314 21.76 -32.65 0.88
N LEU A 315 21.56 -31.38 0.48
CA LEU A 315 22.63 -30.58 -0.08
C LEU A 315 23.75 -30.30 0.94
N THR A 316 23.38 -30.06 2.19
CA THR A 316 24.34 -29.89 3.30
C THR A 316 25.14 -31.17 3.53
N TYR A 317 24.51 -32.34 3.44
CA TYR A 317 25.20 -33.62 3.55
C TYR A 317 26.20 -33.84 2.39
N VAL A 318 25.79 -33.54 1.15
CA VAL A 318 26.66 -33.58 -0.03
C VAL A 318 27.88 -32.66 0.14
N PHE A 319 27.65 -31.42 0.61
CA PHE A 319 28.72 -30.48 0.91
C PHE A 319 29.66 -31.03 1.99
N ALA A 320 29.11 -31.55 3.09
CA ALA A 320 29.88 -32.05 4.22
C ALA A 320 30.76 -33.25 3.83
N LEU A 321 30.28 -34.15 2.97
CA LEU A 321 31.07 -35.25 2.42
C LEU A 321 32.26 -34.73 1.62
N GLY A 322 32.03 -33.75 0.73
CA GLY A 322 33.08 -33.17 -0.10
C GLY A 322 34.12 -32.40 0.71
N ALA A 323 33.67 -31.51 1.59
CA ALA A 323 34.53 -30.68 2.43
C ALA A 323 35.38 -31.51 3.40
N SER A 324 34.79 -32.52 4.05
CA SER A 324 35.51 -33.34 5.04
C SER A 324 36.57 -34.23 4.42
N ALA A 325 36.41 -34.63 3.14
CA ALA A 325 37.40 -35.43 2.42
C ALA A 325 38.60 -34.58 1.94
N LEU A 326 38.36 -33.33 1.55
CA LEU A 326 39.38 -32.46 0.96
C LEU A 326 40.13 -31.61 1.99
N ILE A 327 39.49 -31.27 3.11
CA ILE A 327 40.05 -30.37 4.13
C ILE A 327 40.72 -31.18 5.24
N ARG A 328 42.06 -31.13 5.29
CA ARG A 328 42.86 -31.87 6.29
C ARG A 328 42.59 -31.44 7.74
N LYS A 329 42.28 -30.16 7.99
CA LYS A 329 42.00 -29.64 9.33
C LYS A 329 40.54 -29.86 9.71
N LYS A 330 40.28 -30.86 10.57
CA LYS A 330 38.92 -31.23 11.02
C LYS A 330 38.11 -30.06 11.56
N PHE A 331 38.73 -29.18 12.36
CA PHE A 331 38.04 -27.99 12.90
C PHE A 331 37.56 -27.04 11.79
N VAL A 332 38.40 -26.80 10.78
CA VAL A 332 38.06 -25.92 9.65
C VAL A 332 36.91 -26.53 8.82
N ALA A 333 36.93 -27.85 8.61
CA ALA A 333 35.84 -28.54 7.93
C ALA A 333 34.51 -28.44 8.68
N VAL A 334 34.52 -28.58 10.02
CA VAL A 334 33.32 -28.42 10.85
C VAL A 334 32.75 -27.01 10.73
N VAL A 335 33.59 -25.98 10.90
CA VAL A 335 33.16 -24.57 10.79
C VAL A 335 32.57 -24.26 9.42
N LEU A 336 33.23 -24.70 8.33
CA LEU A 336 32.73 -24.49 6.97
C LEU A 336 31.42 -25.23 6.72
N ASN A 337 31.26 -26.46 7.23
CA ASN A 337 30.01 -27.22 7.11
C ASN A 337 28.87 -26.54 7.87
N SER A 338 29.13 -25.98 9.06
CA SER A 338 28.13 -25.21 9.80
C SER A 338 27.69 -23.97 9.02
N ILE A 339 28.64 -23.17 8.51
CA ILE A 339 28.33 -21.98 7.71
C ILE A 339 27.55 -22.36 6.45
N ALA A 340 28.02 -23.36 5.71
CA ALA A 340 27.38 -23.84 4.48
C ALA A 340 25.95 -24.34 4.75
N GLY A 341 25.77 -25.17 5.78
CA GLY A 341 24.47 -25.68 6.18
C GLY A 341 23.49 -24.57 6.57
N THR A 342 23.94 -23.58 7.34
CA THR A 342 23.12 -22.41 7.68
C THR A 342 22.75 -21.61 6.45
N LEU A 343 23.68 -21.35 5.52
CA LEU A 343 23.40 -20.60 4.29
C LEU A 343 22.40 -21.34 3.38
N ILE A 344 22.57 -22.65 3.20
CA ILE A 344 21.66 -23.48 2.39
C ILE A 344 20.26 -23.49 3.02
N MET A 345 20.18 -23.77 4.32
CA MET A 345 18.90 -23.84 5.04
C MET A 345 18.20 -22.48 5.02
N ALA A 346 18.90 -21.40 5.38
CA ALA A 346 18.34 -20.05 5.38
C ALA A 346 17.84 -19.64 3.99
N SER A 347 18.60 -19.94 2.94
CA SER A 347 18.20 -19.60 1.56
C SER A 347 16.93 -20.36 1.14
N LEU A 348 16.85 -21.67 1.40
CA LEU A 348 15.69 -22.47 1.03
C LEU A 348 14.45 -22.14 1.86
N VAL A 349 14.61 -21.90 3.17
CA VAL A 349 13.51 -21.44 4.03
C VAL A 349 13.03 -20.05 3.59
N CYS A 350 13.94 -19.14 3.24
CA CYS A 350 13.58 -17.82 2.70
C CYS A 350 12.81 -17.94 1.38
N ILE A 351 13.28 -18.76 0.43
CA ILE A 351 12.57 -19.01 -0.84
C ILE A 351 11.20 -19.62 -0.59
N PHE A 352 11.09 -20.59 0.34
CA PHE A 352 9.81 -21.18 0.72
C PHE A 352 8.85 -20.12 1.26
N TYR A 353 9.31 -19.31 2.21
CA TYR A 353 8.51 -18.26 2.84
C TYR A 353 8.00 -17.26 1.79
N LEU A 354 8.90 -16.75 0.95
CA LEU A 354 8.55 -15.80 -0.11
C LEU A 354 7.61 -16.40 -1.16
N ARG A 355 7.62 -17.72 -1.37
CA ARG A 355 6.77 -18.38 -2.38
C ARG A 355 5.46 -18.93 -1.86
N ASN A 356 5.32 -19.19 -0.56
CA ASN A 356 4.18 -19.92 -0.02
C ASN A 356 3.52 -19.27 1.21
N CYS A 357 4.20 -18.35 1.90
CA CYS A 357 3.72 -17.75 3.15
C CYS A 357 3.43 -16.25 3.05
N ASP A 358 4.19 -15.50 2.24
CA ASP A 358 3.98 -14.06 2.09
C ASP A 358 2.76 -13.77 1.19
N MET A 359 1.61 -13.51 1.82
CA MET A 359 0.31 -13.36 1.17
C MET A 359 -0.07 -11.92 0.80
N LYS A 360 0.63 -10.89 1.30
CA LYS A 360 0.34 -9.48 0.97
C LYS A 360 0.46 -9.17 -0.54
N THR A 361 1.01 -10.12 -1.31
CA THR A 361 1.25 -10.00 -2.75
C THR A 361 0.83 -11.24 -3.57
N MET A 362 0.11 -12.20 -2.98
CA MET A 362 -0.46 -13.34 -3.72
C MET A 362 -1.90 -13.04 -4.14
N ASP A 363 -2.25 -13.40 -5.38
CA ASP A 363 -3.66 -13.50 -5.75
C ASP A 363 -4.34 -14.50 -4.79
N PRO A 364 -5.50 -14.17 -4.20
CA PRO A 364 -6.20 -15.08 -3.31
C PRO A 364 -6.53 -16.36 -4.09
N PRO A 365 -6.18 -17.55 -3.57
CA PRO A 365 -6.53 -18.80 -4.25
C PRO A 365 -8.05 -18.94 -4.24
N ASN A 366 -8.61 -19.47 -5.34
CA ASN A 366 -10.00 -19.91 -5.40
C ASN A 366 -10.20 -21.07 -4.42
N VAL A 367 -10.60 -20.76 -3.18
CA VAL A 367 -10.99 -21.78 -2.20
C VAL A 367 -12.47 -22.08 -2.39
N SER A 368 -12.80 -23.32 -2.73
CA SER A 368 -14.19 -23.78 -2.78
C SER A 368 -14.78 -23.79 -1.36
N PRO A 369 -16.01 -23.26 -1.14
CA PRO A 369 -16.65 -23.16 0.19
C PRO A 369 -16.75 -24.49 0.98
N SER A 370 -16.70 -25.63 0.29
CA SER A 370 -16.83 -26.97 0.88
C SER A 370 -15.56 -27.50 1.57
N ALA A 371 -14.41 -26.84 1.43
CA ALA A 371 -13.14 -27.26 2.06
C ALA A 371 -12.99 -26.83 3.53
N PHE A 372 -13.99 -26.12 4.07
CA PHE A 372 -13.89 -25.34 5.30
C PHE A 372 -14.17 -26.14 6.61
N LEU A 373 -14.65 -27.38 6.51
CA LEU A 373 -15.26 -28.09 7.64
C LEU A 373 -14.34 -29.07 8.40
N ASN A 374 -13.00 -28.94 8.30
CA ASN A 374 -12.10 -29.82 9.07
C ASN A 374 -10.88 -29.06 9.61
N THR A 375 -11.08 -28.31 10.69
CA THR A 375 -10.13 -27.31 11.23
C THR A 375 -9.33 -27.73 12.46
N SER A 376 -9.34 -29.02 12.83
CA SER A 376 -8.81 -29.49 14.12
C SER A 376 -7.28 -29.48 14.29
N ASN A 377 -6.49 -28.88 13.38
CA ASN A 377 -5.02 -28.84 13.46
C ASN A 377 -4.38 -27.74 12.59
N ALA A 378 -4.79 -26.48 12.74
CA ALA A 378 -4.14 -25.36 12.03
C ALA A 378 -3.03 -24.67 12.86
N VAL A 379 -2.11 -23.98 12.20
CA VAL A 379 -1.23 -22.96 12.78
C VAL A 379 -1.62 -21.65 12.12
N LEU A 380 -2.04 -20.68 12.94
CA LEU A 380 -2.41 -19.34 12.49
C LEU A 380 -1.14 -18.58 12.12
N LEU A 381 -0.95 -18.30 10.83
CA LEU A 381 -0.14 -17.16 10.42
C LEU A 381 -1.09 -15.97 10.40
N THR A 382 -1.06 -15.16 11.46
CA THR A 382 -1.84 -13.93 11.54
C THR A 382 -1.57 -13.09 10.30
N ILE A 383 -2.62 -12.86 9.51
CA ILE A 383 -2.61 -11.80 8.51
C ILE A 383 -2.77 -10.51 9.31
N ASP A 384 -1.78 -9.63 9.28
CA ASP A 384 -2.06 -8.23 9.58
C ASP A 384 -3.13 -7.76 8.58
N GLY A 385 -4.33 -7.49 9.08
CA GLY A 385 -5.35 -6.75 8.34
C GLY A 385 -6.59 -7.56 7.96
N ILE A 386 -7.34 -7.99 8.96
CA ILE A 386 -8.81 -8.11 8.85
C ILE A 386 -9.45 -7.18 9.88
N GLU A 387 -8.79 -6.05 10.14
CA GLU A 387 -9.52 -4.86 10.56
C GLU A 387 -10.08 -4.20 9.30
N PRO A 388 -11.21 -3.48 9.37
CA PRO A 388 -11.68 -2.68 8.25
C PRO A 388 -10.57 -1.67 7.92
N TYR A 389 -9.73 -1.97 6.94
CA TYR A 389 -8.52 -1.22 6.58
C TYR A 389 -8.80 0.26 6.31
N ILE A 390 -10.05 0.60 6.01
CA ILE A 390 -10.48 1.98 5.92
C ILE A 390 -10.16 2.76 7.20
N LEU A 391 -10.29 2.17 8.40
CA LEU A 391 -10.07 2.82 9.69
C LEU A 391 -8.58 2.96 10.06
N THR A 392 -7.71 2.10 9.51
CA THR A 392 -6.28 2.06 9.84
C THR A 392 -5.40 2.67 8.75
N GLU A 393 -5.80 2.57 7.48
CA GLU A 393 -5.11 3.13 6.31
C GLU A 393 -6.12 3.80 5.34
N PRO A 394 -6.86 4.85 5.76
CA PRO A 394 -7.95 5.45 4.97
C PRO A 394 -7.52 6.00 3.60
N GLU A 395 -6.28 6.46 3.48
CA GLU A 395 -5.69 6.98 2.24
C GLU A 395 -5.63 5.94 1.10
N ASN A 396 -5.72 4.64 1.45
CA ASN A 396 -5.67 3.54 0.49
C ASN A 396 -7.03 3.21 -0.13
N PHE A 397 -8.12 3.85 0.33
CA PHE A 397 -9.49 3.57 -0.11
C PHE A 397 -10.13 4.80 -0.75
N PRO A 398 -9.85 5.11 -2.03
CA PRO A 398 -10.52 6.18 -2.75
C PRO A 398 -11.97 5.81 -3.07
N ASN A 399 -12.93 6.68 -2.73
CA ASN A 399 -14.38 6.43 -2.83
C ASN A 399 -14.80 5.11 -2.18
N PRO A 400 -14.55 4.92 -0.87
CA PRO A 400 -15.20 3.82 -0.19
C PRO A 400 -16.71 4.11 -0.33
N GLY A 401 -17.48 3.16 -0.85
CA GLY A 401 -18.92 3.35 -1.15
C GLY A 401 -19.77 3.49 0.12
N VAL A 402 -19.46 4.47 0.97
CA VAL A 402 -20.10 4.75 2.26
C VAL A 402 -21.36 5.59 2.10
N SER A 403 -21.64 6.10 0.89
CA SER A 403 -22.81 6.92 0.53
C SER A 403 -24.16 6.22 0.71
N HIS A 404 -24.17 4.93 1.07
CA HIS A 404 -25.35 4.14 1.39
C HIS A 404 -25.26 3.40 2.73
N ASN A 405 -24.29 3.76 3.58
CA ASN A 405 -24.08 3.08 4.85
C ASN A 405 -25.00 3.67 5.93
N THR A 406 -25.64 2.85 6.75
CA THR A 406 -26.58 3.26 7.80
C THR A 406 -25.91 3.87 9.05
N ASN A 407 -24.62 4.18 8.99
CA ASN A 407 -23.79 4.62 10.10
C ASN A 407 -23.18 6.01 9.81
N PRO A 408 -23.88 7.11 10.16
CA PRO A 408 -23.44 8.48 9.88
C PRO A 408 -22.04 8.82 10.44
N PRO A 409 -21.65 8.39 11.67
CA PRO A 409 -20.29 8.57 12.16
C PRO A 409 -19.19 7.98 11.27
N LEU A 410 -19.43 6.81 10.65
CA LEU A 410 -18.45 6.18 9.77
C LEU A 410 -18.36 6.90 8.42
N GLU A 411 -19.49 7.41 7.92
CA GLU A 411 -19.53 8.23 6.71
C GLU A 411 -18.78 9.56 6.91
N ASP A 412 -19.03 10.24 8.03
CA ASP A 412 -18.34 11.47 8.40
C ASP A 412 -16.83 11.24 8.58
N TRP A 413 -16.47 10.17 9.29
CA TRP A 413 -15.08 9.78 9.48
C TRP A 413 -14.40 9.48 8.12
N ALA A 414 -15.06 8.72 7.25
CA ALA A 414 -14.53 8.40 5.94
C ALA A 414 -14.34 9.66 5.11
N ARG A 415 -15.32 10.57 5.02
CA ARG A 415 -15.21 11.86 4.31
C ARG A 415 -14.04 12.72 4.78
N GLU A 416 -13.70 12.62 6.06
CA GLU A 416 -12.59 13.37 6.66
C GLU A 416 -11.23 12.75 6.33
N HIS A 417 -11.14 11.42 6.28
CA HIS A 417 -9.86 10.70 6.22
C HIS A 417 -9.55 10.00 4.88
N CYS A 418 -10.56 9.69 4.05
CA CYS A 418 -10.42 8.97 2.79
C CYS A 418 -10.46 9.91 1.56
N PRO A 419 -9.85 9.54 0.42
CA PRO A 419 -10.00 10.27 -0.85
C PRO A 419 -11.42 10.08 -1.44
N PHE A 420 -12.07 11.14 -1.96
CA PHE A 420 -13.36 11.05 -2.67
C PHE A 420 -13.37 11.83 -4.00
N ASP A 421 -14.09 11.30 -4.99
CA ASP A 421 -14.54 11.97 -6.21
C ASP A 421 -15.99 12.48 -5.98
N ASP A 422 -16.28 13.74 -6.33
CA ASP A 422 -17.56 14.47 -6.15
C ASP A 422 -18.88 13.74 -6.48
N LYS A 423 -18.88 12.59 -7.18
CA LYS A 423 -20.12 11.87 -7.48
C LYS A 423 -20.85 11.42 -6.21
N ASP A 424 -20.12 11.06 -5.16
CA ASP A 424 -20.72 10.59 -3.90
C ASP A 424 -21.14 11.72 -2.94
N GLU A 425 -20.53 12.92 -3.01
CA GLU A 425 -20.99 14.07 -2.20
C GLU A 425 -22.34 14.62 -2.65
N SER A 426 -22.71 14.41 -3.92
CA SER A 426 -23.97 14.91 -4.51
C SER A 426 -25.21 14.08 -4.16
N VAL A 427 -25.06 12.93 -3.50
CA VAL A 427 -26.17 12.04 -3.13
C VAL A 427 -26.67 12.30 -1.70
N GLY A 428 -25.95 13.09 -0.90
CA GLY A 428 -26.31 13.44 0.48
C GLY A 428 -26.98 14.81 0.66
N LYS A 429 -27.66 15.35 -0.36
CA LYS A 429 -28.46 16.58 -0.23
C LYS A 429 -29.85 16.43 -0.82
#